data_AF-A0A847MAQ0-F1
#
_entry.id   AF-A0A847MAQ0-F1
#
_cell.length_a   1.000
_cell.length_b   1.000
_cell.length_c   1.000
_cell.angle_alpha   90.00
_cell.angle_beta   90.00
_cell.angle_gamma   90.00
#
_symmetry.space_group_name_H-M   'P 1'
#
loop_
_entity.id
_entity.type
_entity.pdbx_description
1 polymer ?
#
loop_
_entity_poly.entity_id
_entity_poly.type
_entity_poly.pdbx_seq_one_letter_code
_entity_poly.pdbx_strand_id
1 'polypeptide(L)'
;MSASRYCAGVYSADVNVDEECAERVAFTVRYSGDLCGAEAVLESYELTPDGLTITPQVEGGQLVEFVVPLLVTDGMAHAQTQRLENGFQVTYDDAIYEAIVDDMDGLELVLATRHLPNSNGIYRLGRFVGPVAGRAFRLSISSLS
;
A
#
# COMPACT_ATOMS: atom_id res chain seq x y z
N MET A 1 26.83 -21.54 -14.05
CA MET A 1 25.44 -21.49 -14.53
C MET A 1 24.76 -20.36 -13.77
N SER A 2 24.42 -19.26 -14.44
CA SER A 2 23.76 -18.12 -13.79
C SER A 2 22.28 -18.43 -13.61
N ALA A 3 21.87 -18.76 -12.39
CA ALA A 3 20.46 -18.76 -12.06
C ALA A 3 19.93 -17.33 -12.24
N SER A 4 18.81 -17.21 -12.93
CA SER A 4 18.02 -15.99 -13.11
C SER A 4 17.93 -15.21 -11.80
N ARG A 5 18.30 -13.93 -11.81
CA ARG A 5 18.18 -13.01 -10.66
C ARG A 5 16.74 -12.50 -10.44
N TYR A 6 15.76 -13.11 -11.09
CA TYR A 6 14.37 -12.70 -11.03
C TYR A 6 13.62 -13.69 -10.16
N CYS A 7 13.07 -13.17 -9.07
CA CYS A 7 12.20 -13.88 -8.16
C CYS A 7 10.92 -14.25 -8.91
N ALA A 8 10.56 -15.53 -8.90
CA ALA A 8 9.42 -16.01 -9.67
C ALA A 8 8.06 -15.66 -9.03
N GLY A 9 8.07 -15.03 -7.85
CA GLY A 9 6.93 -14.31 -7.28
C GLY A 9 6.15 -15.12 -6.25
N VAL A 10 4.96 -14.60 -5.91
CA VAL A 10 4.02 -15.24 -4.99
C VAL A 10 3.38 -16.46 -5.66
N TYR A 11 3.36 -17.60 -4.95
CA TYR A 11 2.70 -18.82 -5.42
C TYR A 11 1.48 -19.19 -4.58
N SER A 12 1.40 -18.71 -3.34
CA SER A 12 0.25 -18.89 -2.47
C SER A 12 -0.05 -17.62 -1.69
N ALA A 13 -1.33 -17.45 -1.37
CA ALA A 13 -1.83 -16.43 -0.47
C ALA A 13 -2.83 -17.11 0.47
N ASP A 14 -2.58 -17.00 1.77
CA ASP A 14 -3.44 -17.52 2.83
C ASP A 14 -4.03 -16.35 3.60
N VAL A 15 -5.34 -16.37 3.84
CA VAL A 15 -6.05 -15.32 4.58
C VAL A 15 -6.50 -15.89 5.92
N ASN A 16 -6.13 -15.21 7.00
CA ASN A 16 -6.62 -15.47 8.34
C ASN A 16 -7.47 -14.29 8.80
N VAL A 17 -8.75 -14.52 9.08
CA VAL A 17 -9.64 -13.49 9.63
C VAL A 17 -9.57 -13.56 11.14
N ASP A 18 -9.11 -12.47 11.76
CA ASP A 18 -8.93 -12.35 13.20
C ASP A 18 -10.21 -11.84 13.87
N GLU A 19 -10.90 -10.89 13.23
CA GLU A 19 -12.13 -10.28 13.71
C GLU A 19 -13.01 -9.80 12.54
N GLU A 20 -14.33 -10.00 12.63
CA GLU A 20 -15.30 -9.46 11.69
C GLU A 20 -16.57 -9.01 12.43
N CYS A 21 -16.73 -7.70 12.58
CA CYS A 21 -17.91 -7.06 13.15
C CYS A 21 -18.25 -5.76 12.39
N ALA A 22 -19.33 -5.08 12.79
CA ALA A 22 -19.78 -3.86 12.10
C ALA A 22 -18.80 -2.69 12.30
N GLU A 23 -18.09 -2.68 13.42
CA GLU A 23 -17.17 -1.64 13.83
C GLU A 23 -15.75 -1.87 13.29
N ARG A 24 -15.39 -3.13 12.99
CA ARG A 24 -14.02 -3.51 12.63
C ARG A 24 -13.97 -4.83 11.87
N VAL A 25 -13.16 -4.87 10.82
CA VAL A 25 -12.73 -6.11 10.17
C VAL A 25 -11.20 -6.17 10.22
N ALA A 26 -10.66 -7.19 10.87
CA ALA A 26 -9.23 -7.41 10.99
C ALA A 26 -8.84 -8.77 10.41
N PHE A 27 -7.86 -8.79 9.51
CA PHE A 27 -7.38 -10.01 8.89
C PHE A 27 -5.91 -9.87 8.50
N THR A 28 -5.23 -10.99 8.36
CA THR A 28 -3.86 -11.04 7.88
C THR A 28 -3.80 -11.87 6.60
N VAL A 29 -3.13 -11.33 5.58
CA VAL A 29 -2.78 -12.07 4.37
C VAL A 29 -1.32 -12.46 4.43
N ARG A 30 -1.04 -13.74 4.31
CA ARG A 30 0.32 -14.27 4.19
C ARG A 30 0.58 -14.67 2.74
N TYR A 31 1.54 -14.02 2.10
CA TYR A 31 2.03 -14.40 0.79
C TYR A 31 3.30 -15.23 0.95
N SER A 32 3.35 -16.37 0.26
CA SER A 32 4.54 -17.22 0.22
C SER A 32 4.94 -17.53 -1.22
N GLY A 33 6.23 -17.67 -1.46
CA GLY A 33 6.77 -17.95 -2.78
C GLY A 33 8.27 -17.72 -2.89
N ASP A 34 8.73 -17.49 -4.12
CA ASP A 34 10.10 -17.05 -4.37
C ASP A 34 10.17 -15.53 -4.25
N LEU A 35 10.49 -15.06 -3.04
CA LEU A 35 10.39 -13.66 -2.61
C LEU A 35 11.77 -13.02 -2.36
N CYS A 36 12.73 -13.27 -3.25
CA CYS A 36 14.05 -12.62 -3.21
C CYS A 36 14.79 -12.76 -1.86
N GLY A 37 14.72 -13.93 -1.22
CA GLY A 37 15.36 -14.19 0.07
C GLY A 37 14.48 -13.93 1.29
N ALA A 38 13.24 -13.48 1.11
CA ALA A 38 12.19 -13.62 2.12
C ALA A 38 11.51 -14.98 2.02
N GLU A 39 11.07 -15.49 3.17
CA GLU A 39 10.26 -16.71 3.29
C GLU A 39 8.78 -16.39 3.05
N ALA A 40 8.31 -15.27 3.59
CA ALA A 40 6.95 -14.78 3.40
C ALA A 40 6.84 -13.27 3.59
N VAL A 41 5.81 -12.69 2.98
CA VAL A 41 5.33 -11.34 3.29
C VAL A 41 3.99 -11.48 3.99
N LEU A 42 3.81 -10.78 5.11
CA LEU A 42 2.56 -10.74 5.84
C LEU A 42 2.02 -9.32 5.78
N GLU A 43 0.75 -9.17 5.50
CA GLU A 43 0.07 -7.88 5.54
C GLU A 43 -1.11 -8.00 6.48
N SER A 44 -1.03 -7.33 7.63
CA SER A 44 -2.17 -7.21 8.54
C SER A 44 -2.99 -6.00 8.14
N TYR A 45 -4.29 -6.22 8.00
CA TYR A 45 -5.27 -5.24 7.59
C TYR A 45 -6.26 -5.02 8.73
N GLU A 46 -6.56 -3.76 9.01
CA GLU A 46 -7.62 -3.35 9.92
C GLU A 46 -8.50 -2.31 9.22
N LEU A 47 -9.73 -2.68 8.91
CA LEU A 47 -10.73 -1.81 8.33
C LEU A 47 -11.72 -1.35 9.41
N THR A 48 -11.87 -0.05 9.56
CA THR A 48 -12.84 0.61 10.44
C THR A 48 -13.64 1.66 9.65
N PRO A 49 -14.68 2.28 10.22
CA PRO A 49 -15.38 3.39 9.57
C PRO A 49 -14.48 4.58 9.19
N ASP A 50 -13.34 4.75 9.87
CA ASP A 50 -12.42 5.87 9.64
C ASP A 50 -11.43 5.59 8.49
N GLY A 51 -11.24 4.31 8.13
CA GLY A 51 -10.35 3.93 7.04
C GLY A 51 -9.74 2.55 7.20
N LEU A 52 -8.67 2.32 6.45
CA LEU A 52 -7.91 1.08 6.42
C LEU A 52 -6.50 1.31 6.96
N THR A 53 -6.09 0.50 7.93
CA THR A 53 -4.69 0.42 8.37
C THR A 53 -4.05 -0.85 7.79
N ILE A 54 -2.84 -0.71 7.25
CA ILE A 54 -2.05 -1.80 6.69
C ILE A 54 -0.71 -1.82 7.42
N THR A 55 -0.36 -2.97 8.00
CA THR A 55 0.92 -3.20 8.66
C THR A 55 1.64 -4.35 7.96
N PRO A 56 2.59 -4.05 7.05
CA PRO A 56 3.31 -5.09 6.36
C PRO A 56 4.47 -5.61 7.23
N GLN A 57 4.75 -6.90 7.15
CA GLN A 57 5.88 -7.57 7.78
C GLN A 57 6.51 -8.53 6.78
N VAL A 58 7.74 -8.94 7.06
CA VAL A 58 8.45 -9.93 6.25
C VAL A 58 9.10 -10.95 7.18
N GLU A 59 8.98 -12.21 6.83
CA GLU A 59 9.70 -13.30 7.47
C GLU A 59 10.94 -13.62 6.63
N GLY A 60 12.13 -13.42 7.21
CA GLY A 60 13.38 -13.47 6.46
C GLY A 60 13.54 -12.27 5.52
N GLY A 61 14.78 -11.79 5.35
CA GLY A 61 15.05 -10.65 4.48
C GLY A 61 14.61 -9.30 5.04
N GLN A 62 14.35 -8.33 4.15
CA GLN A 62 14.00 -6.96 4.50
C GLN A 62 12.92 -6.43 3.55
N LEU A 63 11.94 -5.71 4.11
CA LEU A 63 10.94 -5.00 3.34
C LEU A 63 11.33 -3.52 3.27
N VAL A 64 11.63 -3.05 2.07
CA VAL A 64 12.27 -1.73 1.84
C VAL A 64 11.37 -0.71 1.15
N GLU A 65 10.16 -1.12 0.76
CA GLU A 65 9.22 -0.25 0.06
C GLU A 65 7.78 -0.67 0.39
N PHE A 66 6.92 0.32 0.65
CA PHE A 66 5.47 0.17 0.64
C PHE A 66 4.89 1.09 -0.44
N VAL A 67 3.94 0.58 -1.23
CA VAL A 67 3.46 1.26 -2.44
C VAL A 67 1.96 1.44 -2.39
N VAL A 68 1.50 2.66 -2.67
CA VAL A 68 0.08 3.00 -2.76
C VAL A 68 -0.28 3.51 -4.16
N PRO A 69 -1.38 3.03 -4.76
CA PRO A 69 -1.86 3.55 -6.03
C PRO A 69 -2.57 4.91 -5.81
N LEU A 70 -2.14 5.92 -6.54
CA LEU A 70 -2.70 7.27 -6.51
C LEU A 70 -3.44 7.52 -7.84
N LEU A 71 -4.75 7.70 -7.79
CA LEU A 71 -5.55 7.96 -8.99
C LEU A 71 -5.05 9.21 -9.69
N VAL A 72 -4.93 9.15 -11.02
CA VAL A 72 -4.64 10.29 -11.90
C VAL A 72 -5.88 10.68 -12.69
N THR A 73 -6.63 9.69 -13.20
CA THR A 73 -7.90 9.87 -13.90
C THR A 73 -8.62 8.54 -14.03
N ASP A 74 -9.95 8.55 -14.05
CA ASP A 74 -10.80 7.42 -14.41
C ASP A 74 -11.21 7.43 -15.90
N GLY A 75 -10.74 8.42 -16.68
CA GLY A 75 -11.13 8.67 -18.06
C GLY A 75 -12.20 9.76 -18.23
N MET A 76 -12.86 10.17 -17.14
CA MET A 76 -13.87 11.24 -17.11
C MET A 76 -13.33 12.51 -16.48
N ALA A 77 -12.63 12.40 -15.34
CA ALA A 77 -12.04 13.54 -14.64
C ALA A 77 -10.59 13.27 -14.23
N HIS A 78 -9.85 14.34 -13.93
CA HIS A 78 -8.48 14.26 -13.43
C HIS A 78 -8.45 14.50 -11.92
N ALA A 79 -7.69 13.67 -11.22
CA ALA A 79 -7.38 13.88 -9.82
C ALA A 79 -6.18 14.82 -9.67
N GLN A 80 -6.14 15.52 -8.54
CA GLN A 80 -4.95 16.25 -8.09
C GLN A 80 -4.23 15.42 -7.04
N THR A 81 -2.93 15.25 -7.18
CA THR A 81 -2.11 14.50 -6.22
C THR A 81 -1.08 15.41 -5.60
N GLN A 82 -1.00 15.40 -4.28
CA GLN A 82 -0.02 16.13 -3.49
C GLN A 82 0.78 15.18 -2.61
N ARG A 83 2.07 15.46 -2.45
CA ARG A 83 2.91 14.85 -1.41
C ARG A 83 2.73 15.67 -0.11
N LEU A 84 2.43 14.98 0.97
CA LEU A 84 2.37 15.53 2.33
C LEU A 84 3.71 15.30 3.05
N GLU A 85 3.83 15.76 4.29
CA GLU A 85 4.99 15.50 5.15
C GLU A 85 5.15 14.00 5.45
N ASN A 86 4.03 13.32 5.70
CA ASN A 86 3.99 11.91 6.12
C ASN A 86 3.20 11.00 5.17
N GLY A 87 2.98 11.43 3.92
CA GLY A 87 2.18 10.64 2.99
C GLY A 87 1.82 11.31 1.68
N PHE A 88 0.69 10.90 1.14
CA PHE A 88 0.14 11.39 -0.12
C PHE A 88 -1.34 11.71 0.05
N GLN A 89 -1.79 12.74 -0.66
CA GLN A 89 -3.19 13.10 -0.78
C GLN A 89 -3.59 13.08 -2.25
N VAL A 90 -4.77 12.54 -2.55
CA VAL A 90 -5.41 12.60 -3.85
C VAL A 90 -6.77 13.26 -3.68
N THR A 91 -6.99 14.36 -4.36
CA THR A 91 -8.30 15.01 -4.46
C THR A 91 -8.91 14.66 -5.79
N TYR A 92 -10.10 14.08 -5.77
CA TYR A 92 -10.83 13.65 -6.95
C TYR A 92 -12.31 13.95 -6.75
N ASP A 93 -12.87 14.81 -7.61
CA ASP A 93 -14.23 15.34 -7.45
C ASP A 93 -14.41 15.95 -6.04
N ASP A 94 -15.48 15.60 -5.32
CA ASP A 94 -15.74 16.04 -3.95
C ASP A 94 -15.10 15.13 -2.89
N ALA A 95 -14.14 14.27 -3.25
CA ALA A 95 -13.49 13.33 -2.33
C ALA A 95 -11.98 13.59 -2.16
N ILE A 96 -11.49 13.33 -0.94
CA ILE A 96 -10.08 13.31 -0.58
C ILE A 96 -9.73 11.89 -0.15
N TYR A 97 -8.73 11.30 -0.81
CA TYR A 97 -8.07 10.07 -0.40
C TYR A 97 -6.69 10.39 0.16
N GLU A 98 -6.38 9.90 1.36
CA GLU A 98 -5.06 10.05 1.96
C GLU A 98 -4.42 8.69 2.20
N ALA A 99 -3.10 8.62 2.01
CA ALA A 99 -2.26 7.51 2.40
C ALA A 99 -1.11 8.06 3.25
N ILE A 100 -1.15 7.80 4.56
CA ILE A 100 -0.22 8.37 5.54
C ILE A 100 0.48 7.28 6.35
N VAL A 101 1.63 7.61 6.93
CA VAL A 101 2.33 6.77 7.91
C VAL A 101 2.59 7.58 9.18
N ASP A 102 2.52 6.91 10.33
CA ASP A 102 2.64 7.57 11.64
C ASP A 102 4.09 7.87 12.02
N ASP A 103 5.00 7.03 11.55
CA ASP A 103 6.43 7.14 11.77
C ASP A 103 7.14 7.29 10.42
N MET A 104 7.77 8.45 10.23
CA MET A 104 8.54 8.80 9.03
C MET A 104 10.06 8.57 9.19
N ASP A 105 10.53 8.13 10.37
CA ASP A 105 11.96 8.01 10.62
C ASP A 105 12.62 7.04 9.64
N GLY A 106 13.64 7.49 8.91
CA GLY A 106 14.30 6.69 7.88
C GLY A 106 13.46 6.35 6.63
N LEU A 107 12.28 6.97 6.44
CA LEU A 107 11.47 6.84 5.22
C LEU A 107 11.63 8.03 4.28
N GLU A 108 11.63 7.74 2.99
CA GLU A 108 11.51 8.71 1.90
C GLU A 108 10.18 8.51 1.16
N LEU A 109 9.50 9.61 0.83
CA LEU A 109 8.31 9.58 -0.02
C LEU A 109 8.69 9.87 -1.47
N VAL A 110 8.41 8.92 -2.37
CA VAL A 110 8.72 9.02 -3.79
C VAL A 110 7.44 8.92 -4.61
N LEU A 111 7.24 9.86 -5.53
CA LEU A 111 6.22 9.76 -6.57
C LEU A 111 6.84 9.16 -7.83
N ALA A 112 6.37 7.99 -8.24
CA ALA A 112 6.84 7.37 -9.47
C ALA A 112 6.51 8.27 -10.68
N THR A 113 7.44 8.39 -11.62
CA THR A 113 7.23 9.20 -12.84
C THR A 113 6.30 8.53 -13.84
N ARG A 114 6.18 7.19 -13.77
CA ARG A 114 5.39 6.39 -14.70
C ARG A 114 3.93 6.33 -14.27
N HIS A 115 3.05 6.49 -15.25
CA HIS A 115 1.63 6.20 -15.12
C HIS A 115 1.35 4.73 -15.48
N LEU A 116 0.49 4.10 -14.69
CA LEU A 116 0.09 2.70 -14.81
C LEU A 116 -1.42 2.64 -15.10
N PRO A 117 -1.83 2.22 -16.30
CA PRO A 117 -3.23 2.00 -16.59
C PRO A 117 -3.74 0.73 -15.91
N ASN A 118 -4.99 0.74 -15.46
CA ASN A 118 -5.78 -0.45 -15.11
C ASN A 118 -7.19 -0.34 -15.72
N SER A 119 -8.08 -1.29 -15.42
CA SER A 119 -9.45 -1.29 -15.96
C SER A 119 -10.32 -0.11 -15.50
N ASN A 120 -9.95 0.55 -14.40
CA ASN A 120 -10.73 1.57 -13.71
C ASN A 120 -10.13 2.98 -13.85
N GLY A 121 -8.99 3.13 -14.54
CA GLY A 121 -8.33 4.41 -14.72
C GLY A 121 -6.82 4.32 -14.91
N ILE A 122 -6.18 5.48 -14.80
CA ILE A 122 -4.74 5.66 -14.81
C ILE A 122 -4.30 6.04 -13.41
N TYR A 123 -3.27 5.36 -12.92
CA TYR A 123 -2.72 5.58 -11.59
C TYR A 123 -1.25 5.97 -11.69
N ARG A 124 -0.77 6.65 -10.66
CA ARG A 124 0.64 6.86 -10.37
C ARG A 124 0.94 6.20 -9.04
N LEU A 125 2.17 5.73 -8.82
CA LEU A 125 2.53 5.09 -7.56
C LEU A 125 3.15 6.08 -6.60
N GLY A 126 2.58 6.21 -5.40
CA GLY A 126 3.23 6.77 -4.22
C GLY A 126 4.00 5.67 -3.51
N ARG A 127 5.24 5.95 -3.11
CA ARG A 127 6.15 4.97 -2.52
C ARG A 127 6.71 5.51 -1.22
N PHE A 128 6.66 4.69 -0.19
CA PHE A 128 7.37 4.89 1.08
C PHE A 128 8.60 3.99 1.02
N VAL A 129 9.78 4.58 0.86
CA VAL A 129 11.04 3.86 0.64
C VAL A 129 11.88 3.94 1.91
N GLY A 130 12.31 2.79 2.44
CA GLY A 130 13.04 2.66 3.69
C GLY A 130 12.57 1.45 4.50
N PRO A 131 12.89 1.33 5.80
CA PRO A 131 12.52 0.18 6.62
C PRO A 131 11.01 0.23 6.96
N VAL A 132 10.18 -0.37 6.10
CA VAL A 132 8.70 -0.28 6.21
C VAL A 132 8.07 -1.39 7.06
N ALA A 133 8.79 -2.50 7.29
CA ALA A 133 8.26 -3.62 8.06
C ALA A 133 7.83 -3.20 9.48
N GLY A 134 6.61 -3.57 9.86
CA GLY A 134 6.02 -3.29 11.16
C GLY A 134 5.41 -1.89 11.30
N ARG A 135 5.50 -1.02 10.30
CA ARG A 135 4.88 0.31 10.34
C ARG A 135 3.41 0.26 9.93
N ALA A 136 2.60 1.10 10.57
CA ALA A 136 1.20 1.26 10.22
C ALA A 136 1.03 2.34 9.15
N PHE A 137 0.51 1.94 7.99
CA PHE A 137 0.11 2.84 6.90
C PHE A 137 -1.41 2.97 6.91
N ARG A 138 -1.91 4.19 6.99
CA ARG A 138 -3.35 4.48 7.08
C ARG A 138 -3.85 5.05 5.77
N LEU A 139 -4.93 4.49 5.27
CA LEU A 139 -5.64 4.89 4.07
C LEU A 139 -7.03 5.36 4.48
N SER A 140 -7.37 6.61 4.21
CA SER A 140 -8.69 7.18 4.55
C SER A 140 -9.32 7.84 3.32
N ILE A 141 -10.64 7.92 3.33
CA ILE A 141 -11.42 8.67 2.32
C ILE A 141 -12.38 9.58 3.06
N SER A 142 -12.40 10.85 2.69
CA SER A 142 -13.31 11.87 3.23
C SER A 142 -13.89 12.73 2.11
N SER A 143 -14.93 13.51 2.40
CA SER A 143 -15.51 14.47 1.47
C SER A 143 -14.94 15.88 1.67
N LEU A 144 -14.81 16.65 0.60
CA LEU A 144 -14.60 18.10 0.67
C LEU A 144 -15.85 18.73 1.32
N SER A 145 -15.66 19.32 2.50
CA SER A 145 -16.70 20.05 3.25
C SER A 145 -17.05 21.39 2.64
#